data_AF-A0A951ZCS9-F1
#
_entry.id   AF-A0A951ZCS9-F1
#
_cell.length_a   1.000
_cell.length_b   1.000
_cell.length_c   1.000
_cell.angle_alpha   90.00
_cell.angle_beta   90.00
_cell.angle_gamma   90.00
#
_symmetry.space_group_name_H-M   'P 1'
#
loop_
_entity.id
_entity.type
_entity.pdbx_description
1 polymer ?
#
loop_
_entity_poly.entity_id
_entity_poly.type
_entity_poly.pdbx_seq_one_letter_code
_entity_poly.pdbx_strand_id
1 'polypeptide(L)'
;MQQYLDLMRHIREHGSRKMDRTGTGTLSVFGHQMRFDLGAGFPLVTTKKLHLRSIIHELLWFLRGETNIGYLHQHKVSIWDEWADENGDLGPVYGAQWRSWPAPDGRHIDQVAQVIDTLRRDPDSRRMIVSAWNVADIPRMKLAPCHLLFQFYVADGRLSCQLYQRSADIFLGVPFN
;
A
#
# COMPACT_ATOMS: atom_id res chain seq x y z
N MET A 1 -12.07 -8.80 -11.89
CA MET A 1 -10.61 -8.77 -12.07
C MET A 1 -10.17 -8.71 -13.54
N GLN A 2 -11.08 -8.47 -14.50
CA GLN A 2 -10.72 -8.25 -15.90
C GLN A 2 -9.73 -7.08 -16.02
N GLN A 3 -9.94 -6.02 -15.22
CA GLN A 3 -9.06 -4.87 -15.09
C GLN A 3 -7.58 -5.24 -14.85
N TYR A 4 -7.32 -6.23 -13.99
CA TYR A 4 -5.96 -6.70 -13.70
C TYR A 4 -5.35 -7.45 -14.90
N LEU A 5 -6.13 -8.29 -15.57
CA LEU A 5 -5.68 -9.00 -16.78
C LEU A 5 -5.44 -8.05 -17.95
N ASP A 6 -6.27 -7.02 -18.08
CA ASP A 6 -6.15 -5.98 -19.10
C ASP A 6 -4.88 -5.16 -18.88
N LEU A 7 -4.56 -4.79 -17.62
CA LEU A 7 -3.30 -4.13 -17.29
C LEU A 7 -2.08 -5.01 -17.63
N MET A 8 -2.09 -6.29 -17.25
CA MET A 8 -1.01 -7.20 -17.61
C MET A 8 -0.83 -7.32 -19.13
N ARG A 9 -1.94 -7.41 -19.88
CA ARG A 9 -1.90 -7.46 -21.35
C ARG A 9 -1.34 -6.17 -21.92
N HIS A 10 -1.83 -5.02 -21.47
CA HIS A 10 -1.37 -3.72 -21.91
C HIS A 10 0.14 -3.52 -21.70
N ILE A 11 0.68 -3.94 -20.55
CA ILE A 11 2.14 -3.86 -20.28
C ILE A 11 2.92 -4.80 -21.20
N ARG A 12 2.41 -5.99 -21.49
CA ARG A 12 3.09 -6.93 -22.40
C ARG A 12 3.11 -6.42 -23.84
N GLU A 13 2.05 -5.76 -24.28
CA GLU A 13 1.89 -5.28 -25.66
C GLU A 13 2.55 -3.92 -25.91
N HIS A 14 2.54 -3.03 -24.91
CA HIS A 14 2.96 -1.63 -25.06
C HIS A 14 4.07 -1.20 -24.10
N GLY A 15 4.50 -2.08 -23.19
CA GLY A 15 5.53 -1.76 -22.21
C GLY A 15 6.90 -1.53 -22.85
N SER A 16 7.59 -0.48 -22.38
CA SER A 16 8.98 -0.23 -22.74
C SER A 16 9.90 -1.09 -21.88
N ARG A 17 10.95 -1.67 -22.48
CA ARG A 17 12.00 -2.37 -21.72
C ARG A 17 12.77 -1.36 -20.87
N LYS A 18 12.88 -1.63 -19.58
CA LYS A 18 13.68 -0.83 -18.63
C LYS A 18 14.47 -1.73 -17.71
N MET A 19 15.73 -1.38 -17.47
CA MET A 19 16.50 -1.98 -16.38
C MET A 19 16.00 -1.45 -15.04
N ASP A 20 15.96 -2.32 -14.04
CA ASP A 20 15.60 -1.99 -12.67
C ASP A 20 16.79 -2.18 -11.72
N ARG A 21 16.61 -1.77 -10.46
CA ARG A 21 17.67 -1.79 -9.44
C ARG A 21 18.17 -3.20 -9.10
N THR A 22 17.39 -4.25 -9.38
CA THR A 22 17.76 -5.65 -9.13
C THR A 22 18.53 -6.26 -10.30
N GLY A 23 18.63 -5.56 -11.45
CA GLY A 23 19.30 -6.04 -12.65
C GLY A 23 18.50 -7.10 -13.42
N THR A 24 17.22 -7.31 -13.08
CA THR A 24 16.34 -8.31 -13.71
C THR A 24 15.82 -7.80 -15.06
N GLY A 25 15.51 -6.51 -15.14
CA GLY A 25 14.85 -5.91 -16.30
C GLY A 25 13.33 -6.11 -16.28
N THR A 26 12.62 -5.13 -16.83
CA THR A 26 11.15 -5.03 -16.76
C THR A 26 10.56 -4.60 -18.10
N LEU A 27 9.29 -4.95 -18.33
CA LEU A 27 8.42 -4.21 -19.24
C LEU A 27 7.62 -3.21 -18.40
N SER A 28 7.64 -1.94 -18.79
CA SER A 28 7.11 -0.86 -17.96
C SER A 28 6.25 0.11 -18.76
N VAL A 29 5.16 0.54 -18.14
CA VAL A 29 4.34 1.70 -18.54
C VAL A 29 4.33 2.71 -17.38
N PHE A 30 4.03 3.97 -17.65
CA PHE A 30 3.97 5.02 -16.64
C PHE A 30 2.59 5.66 -16.61
N GLY A 31 1.91 5.53 -15.46
CA GLY A 31 0.53 5.96 -15.29
C GLY A 31 -0.46 4.92 -15.81
N HIS A 32 -1.26 4.37 -14.90
CA HIS A 32 -2.40 3.54 -15.22
C HIS A 32 -3.42 3.66 -14.09
N GLN A 33 -4.71 3.47 -14.39
CA GLN A 33 -5.76 3.50 -13.38
C GLN A 33 -6.70 2.33 -13.56
N MET A 34 -6.96 1.62 -12.46
CA MET A 34 -8.01 0.61 -12.37
C MET A 34 -9.10 1.09 -11.43
N ARG A 35 -10.34 0.61 -11.65
CA ARG A 35 -11.49 0.86 -10.78
C ARG A 35 -12.18 -0.45 -10.47
N PHE A 36 -12.54 -0.64 -9.20
CA PHE A 36 -13.21 -1.83 -8.71
C PHE A 36 -14.46 -1.40 -7.93
N ASP A 37 -15.63 -1.84 -8.37
CA ASP A 37 -16.88 -1.66 -7.60
C ASP A 37 -16.96 -2.74 -6.52
N LEU A 38 -16.73 -2.36 -5.27
CA LEU A 38 -16.77 -3.26 -4.12
C LEU A 38 -18.19 -3.75 -3.80
N GLY A 39 -19.23 -3.07 -4.32
CA GLY A 39 -20.62 -3.54 -4.23
C GLY A 39 -20.90 -4.76 -5.13
N ALA A 40 -20.08 -4.97 -6.16
CA ALA A 40 -20.18 -6.13 -7.05
C ALA A 40 -19.40 -7.36 -6.54
N GLY A 41 -18.54 -7.19 -5.53
CA GLY A 41 -17.76 -8.26 -4.91
C GLY A 41 -16.35 -7.81 -4.47
N PHE A 42 -15.66 -8.66 -3.72
CA PHE A 42 -14.31 -8.39 -3.25
C PHE A 42 -13.27 -8.64 -4.36
N PRO A 43 -12.42 -7.66 -4.73
CA PRO A 43 -11.53 -7.73 -5.89
C PRO A 43 -10.26 -8.55 -5.65
N LEU A 44 -10.40 -9.79 -5.17
CA LEU A 44 -9.29 -10.73 -5.05
C LEU A 44 -9.00 -11.38 -6.41
N VAL A 45 -7.74 -11.43 -6.84
CA VAL A 45 -7.36 -12.16 -8.07
C VAL A 45 -7.78 -13.63 -7.94
N THR A 46 -8.53 -14.12 -8.93
CA THR A 46 -9.00 -15.52 -8.98
C THR A 46 -8.27 -16.37 -10.00
N THR A 47 -7.52 -15.77 -10.93
CA THR A 47 -6.75 -16.49 -11.97
C THR A 47 -5.44 -17.09 -11.46
N LYS A 48 -5.10 -16.84 -10.19
CA LYS A 48 -4.07 -17.55 -9.43
C LYS A 48 -4.44 -17.57 -7.95
N LYS A 49 -3.98 -18.58 -7.21
CA LYS A 49 -4.19 -18.65 -5.76
C LYS A 49 -3.32 -17.59 -5.06
N LEU A 50 -3.93 -16.81 -4.17
CA LEU A 50 -3.23 -15.84 -3.33
C LEU A 50 -3.09 -16.35 -1.90
N HIS A 51 -2.03 -15.92 -1.22
CA HIS A 51 -1.83 -16.23 0.20
C HIS A 51 -2.55 -15.19 1.07
N LEU A 52 -3.88 -15.28 1.11
CA LEU A 52 -4.76 -14.29 1.75
C LEU A 52 -4.42 -14.01 3.22
N ARG A 53 -3.90 -15.02 3.94
CA ARG A 53 -3.42 -14.86 5.31
C ARG A 53 -2.36 -13.76 5.43
N SER A 54 -1.41 -13.71 4.50
CA SER A 54 -0.37 -12.67 4.49
C SER A 54 -0.97 -11.28 4.30
N ILE A 55 -1.89 -11.12 3.35
CA ILE A 55 -2.56 -9.84 3.05
C ILE A 55 -3.29 -9.31 4.31
N ILE A 56 -4.05 -10.18 4.98
CA ILE A 56 -4.80 -9.79 6.17
C ILE A 56 -3.85 -9.37 7.31
N HIS A 57 -2.85 -10.19 7.63
CA HIS A 57 -1.95 -9.89 8.75
C HIS A 57 -1.04 -8.68 8.46
N GLU A 58 -0.65 -8.46 7.20
CA GLU A 58 0.09 -7.26 6.82
C GLU A 58 -0.74 -6.00 7.03
N LEU A 59 -2.01 -5.99 6.61
CA LEU A 59 -2.89 -4.84 6.84
C LEU A 59 -3.11 -4.59 8.34
N LEU A 60 -3.31 -5.65 9.14
CA LEU A 60 -3.43 -5.53 10.59
C LEU A 60 -2.15 -4.99 11.21
N TRP A 61 -0.99 -5.44 10.75
CA TRP A 61 0.32 -4.97 11.20
C TRP A 61 0.54 -3.48 10.89
N PHE A 62 0.22 -3.02 9.67
CA PHE A 62 0.21 -1.60 9.32
C PHE A 62 -0.73 -0.80 10.23
N LEU A 63 -1.95 -1.29 10.45
CA LEU A 63 -2.93 -0.62 11.30
C LEU A 63 -2.50 -0.59 12.77
N ARG A 64 -1.64 -1.50 13.24
CA ARG A 64 -1.06 -1.45 14.59
C ARG A 64 0.07 -0.42 14.72
N GLY A 65 0.55 0.12 13.60
CA GLY A 65 1.70 1.03 13.57
C GLY A 65 3.04 0.30 13.74
N GLU A 66 3.05 -1.03 13.60
CA GLU A 66 4.25 -1.83 13.78
C GLU A 66 5.17 -1.76 12.55
N THR A 67 6.47 -1.86 12.79
CA THR A 67 7.52 -1.87 11.74
C THR A 67 8.56 -2.98 11.93
N ASN A 68 8.37 -3.83 12.95
CA ASN A 68 9.16 -5.03 13.17
C ASN A 68 8.39 -6.27 12.70
N ILE A 69 9.06 -7.22 12.06
CA ILE A 69 8.43 -8.42 11.48
C ILE A 69 8.00 -9.48 12.52
N GLY A 70 8.30 -9.30 13.80
CA GLY A 70 7.97 -10.26 14.87
C GLY A 70 6.48 -10.62 14.93
N TYR A 71 5.57 -9.64 14.78
CA TYR A 71 4.13 -9.93 14.68
C TYR A 71 3.80 -10.78 13.45
N LEU A 72 4.42 -10.51 12.31
CA LEU A 72 4.20 -11.27 11.08
C LEU A 72 4.68 -12.72 11.24
N HIS A 73 5.85 -12.93 11.86
CA HIS A 73 6.39 -14.25 12.17
C HIS A 73 5.50 -15.05 13.12
N GLN A 74 4.98 -14.42 14.19
CA GLN A 74 4.01 -15.06 15.09
C GLN A 74 2.77 -15.55 14.34
N HIS A 75 2.42 -14.87 13.24
CA HIS A 75 1.31 -15.22 12.36
C HIS A 75 1.74 -15.96 11.09
N LYS A 76 2.95 -16.56 11.07
CA LYS A 76 3.50 -17.35 9.96
C LYS A 76 3.46 -16.61 8.61
N VAL A 77 3.80 -15.32 8.63
CA VAL A 77 3.92 -14.45 7.46
C VAL A 77 5.38 -13.99 7.35
N SER A 78 5.99 -14.23 6.19
CA SER A 78 7.41 -13.95 5.91
C SER A 78 7.64 -13.01 4.72
N ILE A 79 6.59 -12.31 4.28
CA ILE A 79 6.64 -11.48 3.06
C ILE A 79 7.51 -10.22 3.20
N TRP A 80 8.06 -9.93 4.39
CA TRP A 80 8.93 -8.79 4.67
C TRP A 80 10.37 -9.21 5.04
N ASP A 81 10.66 -10.50 5.10
CA ASP A 81 11.93 -11.04 5.63
C ASP A 81 13.14 -10.56 4.83
N GLU A 82 13.01 -10.43 3.51
CA GLU A 82 14.12 -10.03 2.63
C GLU A 82 14.58 -8.56 2.83
N TRP A 83 13.77 -7.74 3.50
CA TRP A 83 14.07 -6.32 3.71
C TRP A 83 14.45 -5.99 5.16
N ALA A 84 14.04 -6.81 6.12
CA ALA A 84 14.30 -6.55 7.52
C ALA A 84 15.79 -6.69 7.85
N ASP A 85 16.26 -5.97 8.88
CA ASP A 85 17.60 -6.21 9.42
C ASP A 85 17.65 -7.42 10.37
N GLU A 86 18.82 -7.64 10.97
CA GLU A 86 19.09 -8.74 11.90
C GLU A 86 18.16 -8.77 13.13
N ASN A 87 17.56 -7.64 13.50
CA ASN A 87 16.61 -7.53 14.61
C ASN A 87 15.15 -7.60 14.14
N GLY A 88 14.93 -7.73 12.83
CA GLY A 88 13.60 -7.76 12.22
C GLY A 88 13.01 -6.37 11.94
N ASP A 89 13.80 -5.30 12.02
CA ASP A 89 13.32 -3.93 11.85
C ASP A 89 13.38 -3.45 10.40
N LEU A 90 12.32 -2.72 9.99
CA LEU A 90 12.19 -2.15 8.63
C LEU A 90 12.43 -0.63 8.58
N GLY A 91 12.74 0.00 9.72
CA GLY A 91 12.69 1.44 9.87
C GLY A 91 11.25 1.98 9.86
N PRO A 92 11.04 3.30 9.72
CA PRO A 92 9.72 3.92 9.89
C PRO A 92 8.83 3.78 8.64
N VAL A 93 8.62 2.55 8.17
CA VAL A 93 7.77 2.23 7.00
C VAL A 93 6.27 2.33 7.35
N TYR A 94 5.42 2.41 6.32
CA TYR A 94 3.95 2.39 6.32
C TYR A 94 3.26 2.58 7.67
N GLY A 95 3.17 1.54 8.51
CA GLY A 95 2.48 1.58 9.80
C GLY A 95 2.93 2.73 10.70
N ALA A 96 4.25 2.96 10.81
CA ALA A 96 4.78 4.09 11.56
C ALA A 96 4.27 5.43 11.01
N GLN A 97 4.25 5.60 9.69
CA GLN A 97 3.74 6.83 9.06
C GLN A 97 2.21 6.95 9.20
N TRP A 98 1.48 5.84 9.11
CA TRP A 98 0.01 5.85 9.16
C TRP A 98 -0.53 6.18 10.56
N ARG A 99 0.13 5.67 11.61
CA ARG A 99 -0.33 5.79 13.00
C ARG A 99 0.45 6.80 13.83
N SER A 100 1.68 7.12 13.44
CA SER A 100 2.63 7.88 14.26
C SER A 100 3.56 8.75 13.40
N TRP A 101 3.01 9.52 12.46
CA TRP A 101 3.83 10.41 11.63
C TRP A 101 4.51 11.49 12.49
N PRO A 102 5.84 11.65 12.47
CA PRO A 102 6.53 12.62 13.32
C PRO A 102 6.31 14.06 12.82
N ALA A 103 5.86 14.94 13.71
CA ALA A 103 5.71 16.36 13.46
C ALA A 103 6.95 17.15 13.94
N PRO A 104 7.27 18.31 13.33
CA PRO A 104 8.43 19.12 13.73
C PRO A 104 8.41 19.60 15.18
N ASP A 105 7.24 19.67 15.80
CA ASP A 105 7.04 20.05 17.20
C ASP A 105 7.12 18.87 18.19
N GLY A 106 7.54 17.69 17.72
CA GLY A 106 7.69 16.48 18.53
C GLY A 106 6.41 15.66 18.72
N ARG A 107 5.26 16.14 18.22
CA ARG A 107 4.03 15.35 18.22
C ARG A 107 4.09 14.22 17.19
N HIS A 108 3.18 13.26 17.35
CA HIS A 108 2.93 12.22 16.36
C HIS A 108 1.50 12.36 15.82
N ILE A 109 1.34 12.25 14.50
CA ILE A 109 0.07 12.40 13.81
C ILE A 109 -0.45 11.02 13.41
N ASP A 110 -1.58 10.63 13.99
CA ASP A 110 -2.32 9.42 13.59
C ASP A 110 -3.27 9.74 12.44
N GLN A 111 -2.78 9.55 11.21
CA GLN A 111 -3.52 9.89 9.98
C GLN A 111 -4.76 9.01 9.81
N VAL A 112 -4.71 7.74 10.21
CA VAL A 112 -5.85 6.82 10.13
C VAL A 112 -6.97 7.27 11.07
N ALA A 113 -6.63 7.61 12.32
CA ALA A 113 -7.61 8.14 13.27
C ALA A 113 -8.24 9.46 12.78
N GLN A 114 -7.45 10.36 12.19
CA GLN A 114 -7.94 11.62 11.63
C GLN A 114 -8.90 11.40 10.46
N VAL A 115 -8.62 10.46 9.56
CA VAL A 115 -9.53 10.10 8.48
C VAL A 115 -10.84 9.54 9.04
N ILE A 116 -10.78 8.64 10.02
CA ILE A 116 -11.99 8.07 10.64
C ILE A 116 -12.84 9.14 11.32
N ASP A 117 -12.22 10.09 12.04
CA ASP A 117 -12.95 11.23 12.62
C ASP A 117 -13.60 12.10 11.54
N THR A 118 -12.85 12.41 10.48
CA THR A 118 -13.33 13.24 9.37
C THR A 118 -14.50 12.56 8.65
N LEU A 119 -14.42 11.25 8.38
CA LEU A 119 -15.51 10.48 7.77
C LEU A 119 -16.82 10.57 8.57
N ARG A 120 -16.73 10.68 9.90
CA ARG A 120 -17.90 10.77 10.78
C ARG A 120 -18.45 12.19 10.91
N ARG A 121 -17.57 13.19 10.92
CA ARG A 121 -17.95 14.59 11.19
C ARG A 121 -18.14 15.45 9.94
N ASP A 122 -17.42 15.16 8.87
CA ASP A 122 -17.38 15.93 7.62
C ASP A 122 -17.10 15.00 6.41
N PRO A 123 -18.07 14.16 6.02
CA PRO A 123 -17.88 13.18 4.94
C PRO A 123 -17.64 13.81 3.56
N ASP A 124 -18.00 15.08 3.36
CA ASP A 124 -17.77 15.83 2.12
C ASP A 124 -16.34 16.40 2.01
N SER A 125 -15.54 16.22 3.07
CA SER A 125 -14.16 16.68 3.11
C SER A 125 -13.34 16.12 1.96
N ARG A 126 -12.71 17.01 1.21
CA ARG A 126 -11.78 16.66 0.11
C ARG A 126 -10.35 16.39 0.62
N ARG A 127 -10.17 16.28 1.95
CA ARG A 127 -8.85 16.21 2.61
C ARG A 127 -8.62 14.93 3.40
N MET A 128 -9.48 13.92 3.24
CA MET A 128 -9.33 12.61 3.88
C MET A 128 -8.21 11.81 3.22
N ILE A 129 -6.97 12.10 3.60
CA ILE A 129 -5.75 11.60 2.98
C ILE A 129 -4.87 10.94 4.03
N VAL A 130 -4.24 9.82 3.65
CA VAL A 130 -3.13 9.23 4.38
C VAL A 130 -1.93 9.12 3.45
N SER A 131 -0.78 9.63 3.91
CA SER A 131 0.49 9.54 3.19
C SER A 131 1.47 8.66 3.95
N ALA A 132 2.15 7.76 3.26
CA ALA A 132 3.35 7.09 3.76
C ALA A 132 4.64 7.80 3.33
N TRP A 133 4.54 8.82 2.46
CA TRP A 133 5.70 9.45 1.83
C TRP A 133 6.31 10.56 2.68
N ASN A 134 6.93 10.18 3.80
CA ASN A 134 7.69 11.11 4.64
C ASN A 134 9.11 11.29 4.10
N VAL A 135 9.33 12.41 3.41
CA VAL A 135 10.60 12.71 2.71
C VAL A 135 11.82 12.61 3.63
N ALA A 136 11.69 13.05 4.89
CA ALA A 136 12.79 13.05 5.85
C ALA A 136 13.13 11.63 6.35
N ASP A 137 12.15 10.74 6.41
CA ASP A 137 12.31 9.38 6.92
C ASP A 137 12.68 8.35 5.84
N ILE A 138 12.46 8.64 4.56
CA ILE A 138 12.74 7.70 3.45
C ILE A 138 14.15 7.08 3.53
N PRO A 139 15.24 7.83 3.80
CA PRO A 139 16.58 7.24 3.89
C PRO A 139 16.75 6.22 5.02
N ARG A 140 15.86 6.23 6.02
CA ARG A 140 15.86 5.31 7.16
C ARG A 140 14.96 4.09 6.94
N MET A 141 14.17 4.08 5.87
CA MET A 141 13.29 2.96 5.54
C MET A 141 14.06 1.92 4.73
N LYS A 142 13.91 0.63 5.07
CA LYS A 142 14.52 -0.47 4.29
C LYS A 142 13.98 -0.54 2.85
N LEU A 143 12.75 -0.09 2.66
CA LEU A 143 12.14 0.09 1.35
C LEU A 143 11.26 1.34 1.36
N ALA A 144 11.48 2.24 0.40
CA ALA A 144 10.61 3.40 0.22
C ALA A 144 9.17 2.95 -0.11
N PRO A 145 8.11 3.61 0.40
CA PRO A 145 6.74 3.15 0.24
C PRO A 145 6.31 3.02 -1.23
N CYS A 146 5.79 1.85 -1.62
CA CYS A 146 5.23 1.63 -2.96
C CYS A 146 3.84 2.25 -3.07
N HIS A 147 2.94 1.89 -2.15
CA HIS A 147 1.61 2.47 -1.97
C HIS A 147 1.71 3.68 -1.01
N LEU A 148 1.89 4.87 -1.59
CA LEU A 148 2.43 6.02 -0.85
C LEU A 148 1.39 7.05 -0.42
N LEU A 149 0.22 7.09 -1.06
CA LEU A 149 -0.83 8.05 -0.78
C LEU A 149 -2.18 7.40 -1.08
N PHE A 150 -3.13 7.46 -0.15
CA PHE A 150 -4.51 7.11 -0.44
C PHE A 150 -5.47 8.16 0.09
N GLN A 151 -6.55 8.38 -0.67
CA GLN A 151 -7.58 9.37 -0.40
C GLN A 151 -8.94 8.69 -0.34
N PHE A 152 -9.76 9.10 0.64
CA PHE A 152 -11.14 8.68 0.78
C PHE A 152 -12.11 9.72 0.24
N TYR A 153 -13.28 9.25 -0.18
CA TYR A 153 -14.35 10.07 -0.74
C TYR A 153 -15.71 9.44 -0.41
N VAL A 154 -16.70 10.25 -0.05
CA VAL A 154 -18.07 9.80 0.21
C VAL A 154 -19.03 10.44 -0.79
N ALA A 155 -19.92 9.63 -1.37
CA ALA A 155 -21.06 10.09 -2.16
C ALA A 155 -22.18 9.06 -2.09
N ASP A 156 -23.43 9.50 -2.06
CA ASP A 156 -24.62 8.63 -2.05
C ASP A 156 -24.56 7.50 -0.98
N GLY A 157 -24.04 7.83 0.21
CA GLY A 157 -23.86 6.88 1.30
C GLY A 157 -22.78 5.81 1.06
N ARG A 158 -21.96 5.95 0.02
CA ARG A 158 -20.89 5.00 -0.34
C ARG A 158 -19.51 5.61 -0.09
N LEU A 159 -18.61 4.79 0.47
CA LEU A 159 -17.20 5.13 0.67
C LEU A 159 -16.35 4.61 -0.49
N SER A 160 -15.56 5.50 -1.10
CA SER A 160 -14.54 5.19 -2.09
C SER A 160 -13.14 5.42 -1.52
N CYS A 161 -12.16 4.71 -2.06
CA CYS A 161 -10.74 4.92 -1.78
C CYS A 161 -9.95 4.93 -3.10
N GLN A 162 -9.08 5.91 -3.28
CA GLN A 162 -8.13 5.97 -4.38
C GLN A 162 -6.71 5.85 -3.83
N LEU A 163 -5.94 4.90 -4.34
CA LEU A 163 -4.54 4.70 -4.01
C LEU A 163 -3.65 5.22 -5.15
N TYR A 164 -2.60 5.96 -4.80
CA TYR A 164 -1.47 6.25 -5.67
C TYR A 164 -0.29 5.32 -5.31
N GLN A 165 0.05 4.43 -6.23
CA GLN A 165 1.18 3.51 -6.10
C GLN A 165 2.27 3.94 -7.08
N ARG A 166 3.42 4.42 -6.57
CA ARG A 166 4.53 4.94 -7.43
C ARG A 166 5.27 3.85 -8.19
N SER A 167 5.23 2.62 -7.71
CA SER A 167 5.96 1.47 -8.23
C SER A 167 5.18 0.21 -7.91
N ALA A 168 4.92 -0.59 -8.94
CA ALA A 168 4.06 -1.75 -8.86
C ALA A 168 4.70 -2.93 -9.58
N ASP A 169 5.10 -3.94 -8.81
CA ASP A 169 5.28 -5.28 -9.39
C ASP A 169 3.89 -5.83 -9.68
N ILE A 170 3.52 -5.87 -10.96
CA ILE A 170 2.17 -6.23 -11.38
C ILE A 170 1.89 -7.69 -11.09
N PHE A 171 2.89 -8.58 -11.16
CA PHE A 171 2.64 -10.00 -10.98
C PHE A 171 2.62 -10.37 -9.50
N LEU A 172 3.61 -9.96 -8.72
CA LEU A 172 3.75 -10.36 -7.31
C LEU A 172 3.00 -9.40 -6.37
N GLY A 173 3.19 -8.10 -6.54
CA GLY A 173 2.74 -7.07 -5.60
C GLY A 173 1.29 -6.65 -5.76
N VAL A 174 0.87 -6.27 -6.96
CA VAL A 174 -0.48 -5.71 -7.21
C VAL A 174 -1.63 -6.60 -6.74
N PRO A 175 -1.57 -7.94 -6.82
CA PRO A 175 -2.63 -8.78 -6.25
C PRO A 175 -2.77 -8.72 -4.72
N PHE A 176 -1.75 -8.23 -4.01
CA PHE A 176 -1.75 -8.02 -2.55
C PHE A 176 -2.14 -6.59 -2.14
N ASN A 177 -1.84 -5.60 -3.00
CA ASN A 177 -2.07 -4.18 -2.75
C ASN A 177 -3.55 -3.80 -2.84
#